data_AF-A0A915D250-F1
#
_entry.id   AF-A0A915D250-F1
#
_cell.length_a   1.000
_cell.length_b   1.000
_cell.length_c   1.000
_cell.angle_alpha   90.00
_cell.angle_beta   90.00
_cell.angle_gamma   90.00
#
_symmetry.space_group_name_H-M   'P 1'
#
loop_
_entity.id
_entity.type
_entity.pdbx_description
1 polymer ?
#
loop_
_entity_poly.entity_id
_entity_poly.type
_entity_poly.pdbx_seq_one_letter_code
_entity_poly.pdbx_strand_id
1 'polypeptide(L)'
;MTCRQLLFCILLFFLGIHNIFCATCTYTDNSNYKLDWVVESQTGQIHFVLEYYNFPSGVSAWTGVAFGDSMYSGLDAVVVKVLNGQIYVSDEYVQGYQPSWPTNHRM
;
A
#
# COMPACT_ATOMS: atom_id res chain seq x y z
N MET A 1 28.11 -28.43 33.27
CA MET A 1 27.69 -27.76 32.02
C MET A 1 28.72 -26.71 31.66
N THR A 2 29.44 -26.90 30.56
CA THR A 2 30.56 -26.04 30.16
C THR A 2 30.07 -24.78 29.44
N CYS A 3 30.67 -23.63 29.74
CA CYS A 3 30.42 -22.29 29.15
C CYS A 3 30.21 -22.28 27.61
N ARG A 4 30.82 -23.24 26.90
CA ARG A 4 30.73 -23.45 25.45
C ARG A 4 29.32 -23.84 24.94
N GLN A 5 28.49 -24.48 25.75
CA GLN A 5 27.09 -24.82 25.39
C GLN A 5 26.14 -23.62 25.55
N LEU A 6 26.45 -22.68 26.45
CA LEU A 6 25.63 -21.49 26.69
C LEU A 6 25.72 -20.51 25.50
N LEU A 7 26.93 -20.32 24.94
CA LEU A 7 27.14 -19.44 23.78
C LEU A 7 26.38 -19.91 22.54
N PHE A 8 26.29 -21.23 22.33
CA PHE A 8 25.61 -21.82 21.18
C PHE A 8 24.08 -21.60 21.25
N CYS A 9 23.50 -21.72 22.44
CA CYS A 9 22.08 -21.42 22.66
C CYS A 9 21.77 -19.92 22.48
N ILE A 10 22.65 -19.02 22.93
CA ILE A 10 22.49 -17.57 22.75
C ILE A 10 22.54 -17.21 21.25
N LEU A 11 23.47 -17.78 20.49
CA LEU A 11 23.58 -17.53 19.04
C LEU A 11 22.34 -17.99 18.26
N LEU A 12 21.79 -19.16 18.60
CA LEU A 12 20.55 -19.67 18.00
C LEU A 12 19.33 -18.81 18.37
N PHE A 13 19.28 -18.28 19.60
CA PHE A 13 18.24 -17.35 20.01
C PHE A 13 18.30 -16.08 19.19
N PHE A 14 19.48 -15.47 19.00
CA PHE A 14 19.66 -14.28 18.15
C PHE A 14 19.39 -14.52 16.66
N LEU A 15 19.74 -15.70 16.11
CA LEU A 15 19.41 -16.06 14.72
C LEU A 15 17.90 -16.24 14.48
N GLY A 16 17.13 -16.63 15.51
CA GLY A 16 15.67 -16.80 15.40
C GLY A 16 14.87 -15.49 15.37
N ILE A 17 15.41 -14.40 15.96
CA ILE A 17 14.70 -13.12 16.13
C ILE A 17 14.74 -12.22 14.89
N HIS A 18 15.47 -12.60 13.83
CA HIS A 18 15.62 -11.77 12.63
C HIS A 18 14.46 -11.90 11.62
N ASN A 19 13.47 -12.75 11.90
CA ASN A 19 12.24 -12.77 11.11
C ASN A 19 11.33 -11.66 11.63
N ILE A 20 11.69 -10.41 11.31
CA ILE A 20 10.78 -9.27 11.43
C ILE A 20 9.60 -9.58 10.53
N PHE A 21 8.49 -10.00 11.14
CA PHE A 21 7.23 -10.28 10.48
C PHE A 21 6.79 -9.00 9.77
N CYS A 22 6.99 -8.95 8.46
CA CYS A 22 6.36 -7.95 7.61
C CYS A 22 4.92 -8.44 7.38
N ALA A 23 3.98 -7.88 8.12
CA ALA A 23 2.57 -8.24 7.97
C ALA A 23 1.97 -7.42 6.83
N THR A 24 1.37 -8.09 5.85
CA THR A 24 0.53 -7.45 4.84
C THR A 24 -0.72 -6.89 5.50
N CYS A 25 -1.05 -5.65 5.18
CA CYS A 25 -2.31 -5.04 5.55
C CYS A 25 -3.31 -5.25 4.41
N THR A 26 -4.56 -5.54 4.76
CA THR A 26 -5.62 -5.82 3.79
C THR A 26 -6.87 -5.02 4.13
N TYR A 27 -7.41 -4.34 3.12
CA TYR A 27 -8.74 -3.75 3.15
C TYR A 27 -9.62 -4.46 2.11
N THR A 28 -10.89 -4.70 2.45
CA THR A 28 -11.85 -5.32 1.53
C THR A 28 -13.18 -4.60 1.65
N ASP A 29 -13.70 -4.11 0.53
CA ASP A 29 -15.05 -3.55 0.46
C ASP A 29 -16.03 -4.60 -0.06
N ASN A 30 -16.82 -5.20 0.83
CA ASN A 30 -18.05 -5.95 0.55
C ASN A 30 -18.06 -6.86 -0.71
N SER A 31 -16.91 -7.46 -1.06
CA SER A 31 -16.69 -8.29 -2.26
C SER A 31 -16.55 -7.55 -3.61
N ASN A 32 -16.45 -6.22 -3.63
CA ASN A 32 -16.21 -5.43 -4.84
C ASN A 32 -14.73 -5.33 -5.19
N TYR A 33 -13.88 -5.06 -4.18
CA TYR A 33 -12.44 -4.99 -4.34
C TYR A 33 -11.69 -5.31 -3.06
N LYS A 34 -10.41 -5.65 -3.22
CA LYS A 34 -9.43 -5.83 -2.16
C LYS A 34 -8.21 -4.96 -2.45
N LEU A 35 -7.71 -4.27 -1.42
CA LEU A 35 -6.45 -3.54 -1.45
C LEU A 35 -5.51 -4.16 -0.41
N ASP A 36 -4.43 -4.76 -0.89
CA ASP A 36 -3.33 -5.23 -0.05
C ASP A 36 -2.18 -4.22 -0.11
N TRP A 37 -1.53 -3.98 1.03
CA TRP A 37 -0.30 -3.19 1.06
C TRP A 37 0.72 -3.71 2.06
N VAL A 38 1.99 -3.48 1.76
CA VAL A 38 3.13 -3.91 2.57
C VAL A 38 4.25 -2.88 2.51
N VAL A 39 4.92 -2.64 3.63
CA VAL A 39 6.09 -1.78 3.71
C VAL A 39 7.35 -2.63 3.67
N GLU A 40 8.15 -2.48 2.63
CA GLU A 40 9.45 -3.15 2.50
C GLU A 40 10.42 -2.57 3.54
N SER A 41 10.84 -3.38 4.51
CA SER A 41 11.63 -2.93 5.65
C SER A 41 13.03 -2.41 5.30
N GLN A 42 13.57 -2.80 4.15
CA GLN A 42 14.93 -2.46 3.72
C GLN A 42 15.00 -1.12 3.01
N THR A 43 13.99 -0.82 2.19
CA THR A 43 13.94 0.38 1.34
C THR A 43 12.96 1.43 1.87
N GLY A 44 12.02 1.03 2.73
CA GLY A 44 10.89 1.86 3.14
C GLY A 44 9.82 2.01 2.04
N GLN A 45 9.94 1.32 0.90
CA GLN A 45 8.95 1.38 -0.17
C GLN A 45 7.64 0.72 0.27
N ILE A 46 6.52 1.30 -0.17
CA ILE A 46 5.19 0.73 0.05
C ILE A 46 4.71 0.12 -1.25
N HIS A 47 4.40 -1.18 -1.22
CA HIS A 47 3.82 -1.88 -2.37
C HIS A 47 2.31 -1.99 -2.18
N PHE A 48 1.55 -1.64 -3.21
CA PHE A 48 0.10 -1.74 -3.24
C PHE A 48 -0.33 -2.76 -4.29
N VAL A 49 -1.33 -3.58 -3.95
CA VAL A 49 -2.00 -4.50 -4.87
C VAL A 49 -3.50 -4.28 -4.78
N LEU A 50 -4.10 -3.80 -5.87
CA LEU A 50 -5.54 -3.57 -5.99
C LEU A 50 -6.16 -4.64 -6.89
N GLU A 51 -7.13 -5.38 -6.35
CA GLU A 51 -7.86 -6.42 -7.07
C GLU A 51 -9.35 -6.10 -7.06
N TYR A 52 -9.96 -5.96 -8.23
CA TYR A 52 -11.42 -5.87 -8.38
C TYR A 52 -12.02 -7.25 -8.64
N TYR A 53 -13.10 -7.60 -7.94
CA TYR A 53 -13.83 -8.83 -8.16
C TYR A 53 -15.15 -8.53 -8.87
N ASN A 54 -15.53 -9.40 -9.82
CA ASN A 54 -16.81 -9.28 -10.54
C ASN A 54 -17.08 -7.88 -11.12
N PHE A 55 -16.03 -7.17 -11.57
CA PHE A 55 -16.16 -5.80 -12.05
C PHE A 55 -17.12 -5.75 -13.26
N PRO A 56 -18.22 -5.00 -13.19
CA PRO A 56 -19.22 -5.00 -14.26
C PRO A 56 -18.66 -4.44 -15.57
N SER A 57 -18.99 -5.08 -16.69
CA SER A 57 -18.59 -4.61 -18.02
C SER A 57 -19.23 -3.25 -18.33
N GLY A 58 -18.43 -2.32 -18.85
CA GLY A 58 -18.90 -0.99 -19.28
C GLY A 58 -19.17 0.00 -18.14
N VAL A 59 -18.87 -0.35 -16.89
CA VAL A 59 -18.96 0.58 -15.77
C VAL A 59 -17.65 1.35 -15.62
N SER A 60 -17.76 2.63 -15.28
CA SER A 60 -16.63 3.46 -14.89
C SER A 60 -16.55 3.56 -13.37
N ALA A 61 -15.36 3.39 -12.82
CA ALA A 61 -15.11 3.46 -11.38
C ALA A 61 -13.73 4.01 -11.10
N TRP A 62 -13.49 4.41 -9.86
CA TRP A 62 -12.16 4.77 -9.40
C TRP A 62 -11.93 4.30 -7.97
N THR A 63 -10.67 4.03 -7.67
CA THR A 63 -10.18 3.78 -6.30
C THR A 63 -8.82 4.46 -6.19
N GLY A 64 -8.50 4.99 -5.02
CA GLY A 64 -7.22 5.65 -4.81
C GLY A 64 -6.69 5.45 -3.40
N VAL A 65 -5.37 5.56 -3.28
CA VAL A 65 -4.66 5.61 -2.00
C VAL A 65 -4.08 7.01 -1.89
N ALA A 66 -4.35 7.68 -0.77
CA ALA A 66 -3.89 9.03 -0.51
C ALA A 66 -3.01 9.08 0.75
N PHE A 67 -1.97 9.90 0.69
CA PHE A 67 -0.98 10.15 1.71
C PHE A 67 -1.08 11.60 2.19
N GLY A 68 -1.06 11.80 3.49
CA GLY A 68 -1.13 13.11 4.13
C GLY A 68 -2.17 13.14 5.24
N ASP A 69 -2.20 14.25 5.98
CA ASP A 69 -3.01 14.35 7.19
C ASP A 69 -4.50 14.58 6.90
N SER A 70 -4.82 15.37 5.86
CA SER A 70 -6.19 15.71 5.49
C SER A 70 -6.29 16.37 4.11
N MET A 71 -7.50 16.40 3.53
CA MET A 71 -7.78 17.20 2.34
C MET A 71 -7.61 18.71 2.58
N TYR A 72 -7.58 19.19 3.83
CA TYR A 72 -7.34 20.61 4.12
C TYR A 72 -5.86 20.99 3.95
N SER A 73 -4.97 20.16 4.50
CA SER A 73 -3.51 20.30 4.38
C SER A 73 -2.99 19.91 3.00
N GLY A 74 -3.76 19.11 2.25
CA GLY A 74 -3.35 18.53 0.98
C GLY A 74 -3.04 17.05 1.13
N LEU A 75 -3.38 16.28 0.12
CA LEU A 75 -3.07 14.85 0.00
C LEU A 75 -2.40 14.58 -1.33
N ASP A 76 -1.38 13.74 -1.30
CA ASP A 76 -0.75 13.13 -2.46
C ASP A 76 -1.37 11.76 -2.71
N ALA A 77 -1.77 11.42 -3.92
CA ALA A 77 -2.67 10.30 -4.16
C ALA A 77 -2.38 9.54 -5.45
N VAL A 78 -2.27 8.22 -5.35
CA VAL A 78 -2.29 7.34 -6.51
C VAL A 78 -3.73 6.93 -6.78
N VAL A 79 -4.23 7.30 -7.96
CA VAL A 79 -5.62 7.06 -8.38
C VAL A 79 -5.66 6.06 -9.53
N VAL A 80 -6.42 4.99 -9.36
CA VAL A 80 -6.72 4.00 -10.40
C VAL A 80 -8.14 4.24 -10.89
N LYS A 81 -8.29 4.50 -12.19
CA LYS A 81 -9.57 4.70 -12.87
C LYS A 81 -9.81 3.57 -13.85
N VAL A 82 -10.98 2.97 -13.79
CA VAL A 82 -11.47 2.05 -14.82
C VAL A 82 -12.47 2.84 -15.66
N LEU A 83 -12.17 3.06 -16.93
CA LEU A 83 -13.04 3.79 -17.86
C LEU A 83 -13.27 2.91 -19.09
N ASN A 84 -14.52 2.50 -19.34
CA ASN A 84 -14.87 1.63 -20.48
C ASN A 84 -14.00 0.37 -20.60
N GLY A 85 -13.67 -0.26 -19.46
CA GLY A 85 -12.81 -1.45 -19.40
C GLY A 85 -11.31 -1.19 -19.57
N GLN A 86 -10.90 0.07 -19.71
CA GLN A 86 -9.50 0.47 -19.73
C GLN A 86 -9.07 0.96 -18.35
N ILE A 87 -7.89 0.54 -17.92
CA ILE A 87 -7.30 0.92 -16.63
C ILE A 87 -6.34 2.07 -16.86
N TYR A 88 -6.53 3.15 -16.10
CA TYR A 88 -5.66 4.32 -16.04
C TYR A 88 -5.14 4.48 -14.63
N VAL A 89 -3.85 4.72 -14.48
CA VAL A 89 -3.22 5.00 -13.20
C VAL A 89 -2.57 6.36 -13.28
N SER A 90 -2.88 7.24 -12.33
CA SER A 90 -2.33 8.58 -12.23
C SER A 90 -1.87 8.87 -10.81
N ASP A 91 -0.78 9.61 -10.72
CA ASP A 91 -0.36 10.31 -9.51
C ASP A 91 -1.07 11.68 -9.50
N GLU A 92 -1.75 12.02 -8.41
CA GLU A 92 -2.64 13.16 -8.29
C GLU A 92 -2.52 13.83 -6.93
N TYR A 93 -2.75 15.13 -6.87
CA TYR A 93 -2.81 15.90 -5.63
C TYR A 93 -4.20 16.47 -5.43
N VAL A 94 -4.65 16.54 -4.18
CA VAL A 94 -5.94 17.13 -3.82
C VAL A 94 -5.84 17.99 -2.58
N GLN A 95 -6.47 19.15 -2.63
CA GLN A 95 -6.59 20.05 -1.48
C GLN A 95 -7.91 20.84 -1.53
N GLY A 96 -8.48 21.13 -0.36
CA GLY A 96 -9.65 21.99 -0.22
C GLY A 96 -10.98 21.34 -0.63
N TYR A 97 -11.09 20.01 -0.51
CA TYR A 97 -12.29 19.26 -0.92
C TYR A 97 -12.69 19.49 -2.39
N GLN A 98 -11.72 19.78 -3.25
CA GLN A 98 -11.89 19.96 -4.69
C GLN A 98 -11.58 18.65 -5.45
N PRO A 99 -11.93 18.56 -6.75
CA PRO A 99 -11.41 17.50 -7.60
C PRO A 99 -9.88 17.44 -7.54
N SER A 100 -9.32 16.24 -7.56
CA SER A 100 -7.87 16.02 -7.64
C SER A 100 -7.34 16.34 -9.04
N TRP A 101 -6.04 16.60 -9.15
CA TRP A 101 -5.37 16.89 -10.42
C TRP A 101 -4.03 16.17 -10.55
N PRO A 102 -3.62 15.75 -11.76
CA PRO A 102 -2.36 15.04 -11.97
C PRO A 102 -1.12 15.85 -11.53
N THR A 103 -0.21 15.21 -10.79
CA THR A 103 1.02 15.79 -10.24
C THR A 103 2.19 15.71 -11.22
N ASN A 104 1.94 15.92 -12.51
CA ASN A 104 2.98 15.81 -13.55
C ASN A 104 4.06 16.91 -13.45
N HIS A 105 3.95 17.86 -12.53
CA HIS A 105 4.61 19.18 -12.59
C HIS A 105 5.36 19.61 -11.32
N ARG A 106 5.54 18.76 -10.30
CA ARG A 106 6.38 19.09 -9.13
C ARG A 106 7.05 17.85 -8.55
N MET A 107 8.17 17.44 -9.15
CA MET A 107 9.29 16.85 -8.43
C MET A 107 10.38 17.92 -8.29
#